data_AF-A0AAC9D853-F1
#
_entry.id   AF-A0AAC9D853-F1
#
_cell.length_a   1.000
_cell.length_b   1.000
_cell.length_c   1.000
_cell.angle_alpha   90.00
_cell.angle_beta   90.00
_cell.angle_gamma   90.00
#
_symmetry.space_group_name_H-M   'P 1'
#
loop_
_entity.id
_entity.type
_entity.pdbx_description
1 polymer ?
#
loop_
_entity_poly.entity_id
_entity_poly.type
_entity_poly.pdbx_seq_one_letter_code
_entity_poly.pdbx_strand_id
1 'polypeptide(L)'
;MIKFSLAFLFLTIGIFAQENKADSAIKKQIEEYNASFATAFINGKQEDLVKSYTDQTLFMPEHSRQRVGRETIRDFYKQWLAQAKVSAYQRTILELQDLGNYVLEIGTFAENLNVNGQNPFSYSGKYSVLWKKSSNRSLPPTIAAEIWGSASYFDDKNIPNIDDTAVPPTKEYIPTDKLTLEVKERNNRIKELVQNRQGAEHAKMFMPDAMYLTYYTPILSGEKEITAYFTEHEKPGTLRIEQISIQTSNIIYAQKAIVEFGFYNVDWRDDEKNGNVKGKSINVWKKNSNGELLLFRQMVNHD
;
A
#
# COMPACT_ATOMS: atom_id res chain seq x y z
N MET A 1 -25.37 60.02 -14.19
CA MET A 1 -24.06 59.61 -14.75
C MET A 1 -23.62 58.31 -14.09
N ILE A 2 -23.72 57.21 -14.85
CA ILE A 2 -22.77 56.07 -15.00
C ILE A 2 -21.75 55.94 -13.84
N LYS A 3 -21.68 54.82 -13.12
CA LYS A 3 -20.97 53.60 -13.56
C LYS A 3 -21.51 52.32 -12.90
N PHE A 4 -22.03 51.42 -13.73
CA PHE A 4 -22.11 49.99 -13.45
C PHE A 4 -20.68 49.43 -13.47
N SER A 5 -20.20 48.89 -12.35
CA SER A 5 -19.02 48.02 -12.34
C SER A 5 -19.50 46.57 -12.38
N LEU A 6 -19.43 45.98 -13.57
CA LEU A 6 -19.62 44.55 -13.81
C LEU A 6 -18.36 43.82 -13.31
N ALA A 7 -18.40 43.27 -12.09
CA ALA A 7 -17.34 42.40 -11.61
C ALA A 7 -17.49 41.03 -12.29
N PHE A 8 -16.72 40.81 -13.36
CA PHE A 8 -16.58 39.52 -14.01
C PHE A 8 -15.71 38.63 -13.10
N LEU A 9 -16.35 37.85 -12.22
CA LEU A 9 -15.65 36.81 -11.47
C LEU A 9 -15.29 35.70 -12.47
N PHE A 10 -14.02 35.66 -12.88
CA PHE A 10 -13.47 34.50 -13.59
C PHE A 10 -13.54 33.29 -12.66
N LEU A 11 -14.54 32.44 -12.87
CA LEU A 11 -14.58 31.09 -12.32
C LEU A 11 -13.54 30.27 -13.09
N THR A 12 -12.27 30.32 -12.67
CA THR A 12 -11.27 29.35 -13.12
C THR A 12 -11.59 28.02 -12.48
N ILE A 13 -12.50 27.27 -13.11
CA ILE A 13 -12.65 25.85 -12.84
C ILE A 13 -11.32 25.22 -13.22
N GLY A 14 -10.54 24.78 -12.22
CA GLY A 14 -9.35 23.98 -12.44
C GLY A 14 -9.75 22.68 -13.13
N ILE A 15 -9.60 22.63 -14.45
CA ILE A 15 -9.70 21.41 -15.23
C ILE A 15 -8.36 20.66 -15.06
N PHE A 16 -8.17 20.03 -13.91
CA PHE A 16 -7.10 19.05 -13.71
C PHE A 16 -7.62 17.92 -12.81
N ALA A 17 -8.55 17.10 -13.32
CA ALA A 17 -8.98 15.90 -12.61
C ALA A 17 -9.53 14.77 -13.51
N GLN A 18 -9.26 14.79 -14.83
CA GLN A 18 -9.90 13.84 -15.77
C GLN A 18 -8.96 12.81 -16.42
N GLU A 19 -7.64 12.91 -16.26
CA GLU A 19 -6.70 12.11 -17.07
C GLU A 19 -6.41 10.68 -16.59
N ASN A 20 -6.86 10.27 -15.39
CA ASN A 20 -6.43 8.98 -14.81
C ASN A 20 -7.55 8.08 -14.25
N LYS A 21 -8.82 8.33 -14.60
CA LYS A 21 -9.92 7.44 -14.18
C LYS A 21 -9.84 6.11 -14.93
N ALA A 22 -9.88 5.00 -14.20
CA ALA A 22 -9.96 3.68 -14.81
C ALA A 22 -11.22 3.52 -15.69
N ASP A 23 -11.09 2.72 -16.75
CA ASP A 23 -12.19 2.30 -17.62
C ASP A 23 -13.36 1.71 -16.80
N SER A 24 -14.59 2.11 -17.10
CA SER A 24 -15.80 1.68 -16.38
C SER A 24 -15.99 0.15 -16.37
N ALA A 25 -15.57 -0.55 -17.43
CA ALA A 25 -15.66 -2.01 -17.49
C ALA A 25 -14.65 -2.67 -16.54
N ILE A 26 -13.42 -2.15 -16.48
CA ILE A 26 -12.39 -2.62 -15.53
C ILE A 26 -12.85 -2.35 -14.10
N LYS A 27 -13.38 -1.16 -13.83
CA LYS A 27 -13.96 -0.81 -12.52
C LYS A 27 -15.01 -1.85 -12.09
N LYS A 28 -15.96 -2.17 -12.97
CA LYS A 28 -17.00 -3.16 -12.70
C LYS A 28 -16.41 -4.55 -12.41
N GLN A 29 -15.42 -5.00 -13.18
CA GLN A 29 -14.75 -6.29 -12.94
C GLN A 29 -14.04 -6.34 -11.57
N ILE A 30 -13.42 -5.25 -11.14
CA ILE A 30 -12.78 -5.14 -9.82
C ILE A 30 -13.84 -5.14 -8.71
N GLU A 31 -14.96 -4.42 -8.88
CA GLU A 31 -16.08 -4.42 -7.92
C GLU A 31 -16.69 -5.82 -7.78
N GLU A 32 -16.92 -6.53 -8.88
CA GLU A 32 -17.40 -7.92 -8.91
C GLU A 32 -16.42 -8.87 -8.23
N TYR A 33 -15.11 -8.69 -8.46
CA TYR A 33 -14.08 -9.46 -7.76
C TYR A 33 -14.14 -9.21 -6.25
N ASN A 34 -14.19 -7.95 -5.80
CA ASN A 34 -14.22 -7.61 -4.38
C ASN A 34 -15.44 -8.21 -3.67
N ALA A 35 -16.62 -8.17 -4.30
CA ALA A 35 -17.83 -8.81 -3.78
C ALA A 35 -17.70 -10.33 -3.71
N SER A 36 -17.13 -10.95 -4.74
CA SER A 36 -16.88 -12.39 -4.78
C SER A 36 -15.84 -12.82 -3.76
N PHE A 37 -14.77 -12.04 -3.55
CA PHE A 37 -13.74 -12.29 -2.54
C PHE A 37 -14.34 -12.24 -1.14
N ALA A 38 -15.14 -11.22 -0.83
CA ALA A 38 -15.85 -11.12 0.44
C ALA A 38 -16.72 -12.35 0.71
N THR A 39 -17.49 -12.77 -0.30
CA THR A 39 -18.34 -13.96 -0.21
C THR A 39 -17.51 -15.22 0.02
N ALA A 40 -16.39 -15.38 -0.69
CA ALA A 40 -15.48 -16.50 -0.52
C ALA A 40 -14.86 -16.53 0.88
N PHE A 41 -14.47 -15.37 1.41
CA PHE A 41 -13.81 -15.27 2.71
C PHE A 41 -14.76 -15.64 3.85
N ILE A 42 -15.98 -15.10 3.83
CA ILE A 42 -17.05 -15.41 4.79
C ILE A 42 -17.41 -16.90 4.76
N ASN A 43 -17.40 -17.52 3.57
CA ASN A 43 -17.77 -18.92 3.39
C ASN A 43 -16.58 -19.90 3.48
N GLY A 44 -15.37 -19.43 3.81
CA GLY A 44 -14.16 -20.25 3.90
C GLY A 44 -13.76 -20.95 2.59
N LYS A 45 -14.07 -20.34 1.43
CA LYS A 45 -13.79 -20.90 0.10
C LYS A 45 -12.36 -20.55 -0.34
N GLN A 46 -11.38 -21.28 0.20
CA GLN A 46 -9.95 -21.03 -0.01
C GLN A 46 -9.54 -20.85 -1.49
N GLU A 47 -10.00 -21.73 -2.40
CA GLU A 47 -9.61 -21.64 -3.82
C GLU A 47 -10.18 -20.38 -4.50
N ASP A 48 -11.37 -19.94 -4.08
CA ASP A 48 -11.98 -18.72 -4.60
C ASP A 48 -11.27 -17.46 -4.11
N LEU A 49 -10.62 -17.51 -2.94
CA LEU A 49 -9.79 -16.41 -2.44
C LEU A 49 -8.59 -16.20 -3.35
N VAL A 50 -7.99 -17.27 -3.90
CA VAL A 50 -6.74 -17.17 -4.66
C VAL A 50 -6.90 -17.11 -6.17
N LYS A 51 -8.14 -17.09 -6.70
CA LYS A 51 -8.42 -17.22 -8.14
C LYS A 51 -7.77 -16.16 -9.04
N SER A 52 -7.63 -14.93 -8.55
CA SER A 52 -7.09 -13.80 -9.32
C SER A 52 -5.58 -13.60 -9.13
N TYR A 53 -4.96 -14.32 -8.20
CA TYR A 53 -3.51 -14.31 -8.01
C TYR A 53 -2.85 -15.19 -9.06
N THR A 54 -1.59 -14.93 -9.35
CA THR A 54 -0.77 -15.66 -10.32
C THR A 54 0.51 -16.15 -9.65
N ASP A 55 1.32 -16.93 -10.33
CA ASP A 55 2.62 -17.39 -9.81
C ASP A 55 3.64 -16.26 -9.64
N GLN A 56 3.35 -15.06 -10.18
CA GLN A 56 4.19 -13.88 -10.07
C GLN A 56 3.66 -12.83 -9.09
N THR A 57 2.48 -13.06 -8.49
CA THR A 57 1.86 -12.06 -7.63
C THR A 57 2.66 -11.84 -6.35
N LEU A 58 2.86 -10.58 -5.99
CA LEU A 58 3.44 -10.18 -4.70
C LEU A 58 2.33 -9.92 -3.68
N PHE A 59 2.35 -10.59 -2.55
CA PHE A 59 1.34 -10.44 -1.50
C PHE A 59 2.00 -10.04 -0.20
N MET A 60 1.54 -8.94 0.40
CA MET A 60 2.18 -8.25 1.51
C MET A 60 1.16 -7.96 2.62
N PRO A 61 0.64 -8.98 3.31
CA PRO A 61 -0.25 -8.81 4.45
C PRO A 61 0.48 -8.11 5.63
N GLU A 62 -0.24 -7.43 6.51
CA GLU A 62 0.30 -6.97 7.79
C GLU A 62 0.65 -8.18 8.68
N HIS A 63 1.68 -8.06 9.54
CA HIS A 63 2.14 -9.13 10.44
C HIS A 63 2.51 -10.45 9.77
N SER A 64 2.88 -10.41 8.49
CA SER A 64 3.44 -11.56 7.82
C SER A 64 4.34 -11.16 6.65
N ARG A 65 5.39 -11.94 6.39
CA ARG A 65 6.39 -11.70 5.33
C ARG A 65 5.78 -11.64 3.93
N GLN A 66 6.46 -10.90 3.05
CA GLN A 66 6.14 -10.86 1.62
C GLN A 66 6.13 -12.27 1.01
N ARG A 67 5.06 -12.57 0.28
CA ARG A 67 4.85 -13.83 -0.45
C ARG A 67 4.89 -13.61 -1.94
N VAL A 68 5.34 -14.64 -2.66
CA VAL A 68 5.36 -14.66 -4.12
C VAL A 68 4.61 -15.89 -4.61
N GLY A 69 3.66 -15.66 -5.50
CA GLY A 69 2.96 -16.72 -6.22
C GLY A 69 1.74 -17.28 -5.50
N ARG A 70 0.78 -17.75 -6.30
CA ARG A 70 -0.53 -18.25 -5.85
C ARG A 70 -0.45 -19.33 -4.78
N GLU A 71 0.52 -20.25 -4.89
CA GLU A 71 0.71 -21.35 -3.94
C GLU A 71 0.98 -20.86 -2.50
N THR A 72 1.88 -19.88 -2.33
CA THR A 72 2.25 -19.36 -0.99
C THR A 72 1.14 -18.47 -0.40
N ILE A 73 0.35 -17.83 -1.26
CA ILE A 73 -0.83 -17.04 -0.86
C ILE A 73 -1.98 -17.96 -0.46
N ARG A 74 -2.15 -19.09 -1.14
CA ARG A 74 -3.12 -20.12 -0.75
C ARG A 74 -2.79 -20.69 0.62
N ASP A 75 -1.52 -20.91 0.93
CA ASP A 75 -1.09 -21.34 2.26
C ASP A 75 -1.41 -20.29 3.34
N PHE A 76 -1.20 -18.99 3.07
CA PHE A 76 -1.63 -17.92 3.97
C PHE A 76 -3.12 -18.01 4.32
N TYR A 77 -3.99 -18.09 3.30
CA TYR A 77 -5.44 -18.17 3.55
C TYR A 77 -5.85 -19.48 4.20
N LYS A 78 -5.16 -20.59 3.92
CA LYS A 78 -5.36 -21.87 4.63
C LYS A 78 -5.10 -21.71 6.13
N GLN A 79 -3.97 -21.09 6.50
CA GLN A 79 -3.62 -20.85 7.90
C GLN A 79 -4.61 -19.90 8.58
N TRP A 80 -5.04 -18.84 7.88
CA TRP A 80 -6.03 -17.90 8.38
C TRP A 80 -7.37 -18.58 8.69
N LEU A 81 -7.91 -19.32 7.70
CA LEU A 81 -9.21 -20.00 7.81
C LEU A 81 -9.20 -21.17 8.79
N ALA A 82 -8.04 -21.75 9.10
CA ALA A 82 -7.91 -22.77 10.14
C ALA A 82 -8.07 -22.21 11.56
N GLN A 83 -7.78 -20.92 11.75
CA GLN A 83 -7.73 -20.27 13.06
C GLN A 83 -8.87 -19.31 13.32
N ALA A 84 -9.49 -18.76 12.27
CA ALA A 84 -10.56 -17.80 12.40
C ALA A 84 -11.72 -18.04 11.45
N LYS A 85 -12.94 -17.72 11.92
CA LYS A 85 -14.13 -17.61 11.10
C LYS A 85 -14.44 -16.14 10.82
N VAL A 86 -14.43 -15.76 9.55
CA VAL A 86 -14.89 -14.45 9.09
C VAL A 86 -16.42 -14.45 8.99
N SER A 87 -17.06 -13.49 9.65
CA SER A 87 -18.52 -13.35 9.70
C SER A 87 -19.04 -12.19 8.87
N ALA A 88 -18.21 -11.17 8.65
CA ALA A 88 -18.46 -10.07 7.73
C ALA A 88 -17.14 -9.58 7.15
N TYR A 89 -17.15 -9.23 5.87
CA TYR A 89 -16.02 -8.63 5.18
C TYR A 89 -16.55 -7.70 4.08
N GLN A 90 -16.03 -6.48 3.98
CA GLN A 90 -16.39 -5.55 2.92
C GLN A 90 -15.20 -4.68 2.56
N ARG A 91 -14.95 -4.50 1.25
CA ARG A 91 -14.02 -3.50 0.71
C ARG A 91 -14.77 -2.30 0.17
N THR A 92 -14.22 -1.10 0.36
CA THR A 92 -14.70 0.14 -0.24
C THR A 92 -13.59 0.75 -1.07
N ILE A 93 -13.81 0.84 -2.38
CA ILE A 93 -12.87 1.46 -3.32
C ILE A 93 -12.94 2.98 -3.13
N LEU A 94 -11.80 3.59 -2.80
CA LEU A 94 -11.67 5.04 -2.72
C LEU A 94 -11.06 5.61 -4.00
N GLU A 95 -10.17 4.85 -4.63
CA GLU A 95 -9.45 5.31 -5.81
C GLU A 95 -9.16 4.16 -6.79
N LEU A 96 -9.29 4.46 -8.09
CA LEU A 96 -8.79 3.63 -9.18
C LEU A 96 -7.94 4.51 -10.12
N GLN A 97 -6.63 4.30 -10.12
CA GLN A 97 -5.68 5.01 -10.97
C GLN A 97 -5.29 4.16 -12.17
N ASP A 98 -5.57 4.64 -13.37
CA ASP A 98 -5.09 4.01 -14.60
C ASP A 98 -3.59 4.30 -14.80
N LEU A 99 -2.77 3.25 -14.73
CA LEU A 99 -1.33 3.26 -14.95
C LEU A 99 -0.98 2.52 -16.26
N GLY A 100 -1.76 2.74 -17.33
CA GLY A 100 -1.52 2.10 -18.63
C GLY A 100 -1.91 0.63 -18.64
N ASN A 101 -0.94 -0.29 -18.60
CA ASN A 101 -1.23 -1.74 -18.54
C ASN A 101 -1.72 -2.22 -17.18
N TYR A 102 -1.70 -1.34 -16.17
CA TYR A 102 -2.11 -1.64 -14.81
C TYR A 102 -3.17 -0.67 -14.32
N VAL A 103 -3.92 -1.07 -13.30
CA VAL A 103 -4.79 -0.20 -12.50
C VAL A 103 -4.40 -0.36 -11.04
N LEU A 104 -4.14 0.75 -10.36
CA LEU A 104 -3.96 0.75 -8.91
C LEU A 104 -5.31 1.01 -8.25
N GLU A 105 -5.75 0.09 -7.42
CA GLU A 105 -6.90 0.24 -6.54
C GLU A 105 -6.42 0.58 -5.13
N ILE A 106 -6.95 1.65 -4.54
CA ILE A 106 -6.76 1.98 -3.13
C ILE A 106 -8.12 2.05 -2.45
N GLY A 107 -8.22 1.47 -1.27
CA GLY A 107 -9.47 1.46 -0.52
C GLY A 107 -9.31 1.13 0.95
N THR A 108 -10.46 1.00 1.60
CA THR A 108 -10.58 0.56 3.00
C THR A 108 -11.35 -0.74 3.08
N PHE A 109 -11.14 -1.51 4.13
CA PHE A 109 -11.94 -2.70 4.42
C PHE A 109 -12.45 -2.68 5.86
N ALA A 110 -13.53 -3.41 6.10
CA ALA A 110 -14.02 -3.75 7.44
C ALA A 110 -14.17 -5.27 7.52
N GLU A 111 -13.72 -5.84 8.63
CA GLU A 111 -13.75 -7.28 8.89
C GLU A 111 -14.26 -7.57 10.30
N ASN A 112 -15.14 -8.56 10.40
CA ASN A 112 -15.53 -9.18 11.67
C ASN A 112 -15.05 -10.63 11.67
N LEU A 113 -14.11 -10.96 12.55
CA LEU A 113 -13.57 -12.29 12.69
C LEU A 113 -13.76 -12.83 14.10
N ASN A 114 -13.86 -14.16 14.19
CA ASN A 114 -13.84 -14.90 15.43
C ASN A 114 -12.62 -15.82 15.40
N VAL A 115 -11.55 -15.44 16.10
CA VAL A 115 -10.39 -16.31 16.31
C VAL A 115 -10.78 -17.39 17.31
N ASN A 116 -10.36 -18.64 17.07
CA ASN A 116 -10.72 -19.79 17.89
C ASN A 116 -10.36 -19.55 19.37
N GLY A 117 -11.35 -19.66 20.25
CA GLY A 117 -11.18 -19.46 21.69
C GLY A 117 -11.10 -18.00 22.14
N GLN A 118 -11.37 -17.04 21.24
CA GLN A 118 -11.37 -15.61 21.56
C GLN A 118 -12.75 -14.97 21.36
N ASN A 119 -12.90 -13.75 21.88
CA ASN A 119 -14.09 -12.94 21.63
C ASN A 119 -14.13 -12.47 20.16
N PRO A 120 -15.33 -12.21 19.62
CA PRO A 120 -15.46 -11.58 18.31
C PRO A 120 -14.64 -10.29 18.24
N PHE A 121 -13.86 -10.14 17.17
CA PHE A 121 -13.04 -8.97 16.92
C PHE A 121 -13.47 -8.31 15.61
N SER A 122 -13.60 -7.00 15.65
CA SER A 122 -13.95 -6.17 14.50
C SER A 122 -12.86 -5.14 14.31
N TYR A 123 -12.32 -5.05 13.09
CA TYR A 123 -11.37 -4.00 12.75
C TYR A 123 -11.55 -3.52 11.33
N SER A 124 -11.06 -2.31 11.10
CA SER A 124 -11.03 -1.68 9.78
C SER A 124 -9.59 -1.50 9.35
N GLY A 125 -9.35 -1.73 8.07
CA GLY A 125 -8.05 -1.51 7.47
C GLY A 125 -8.12 -0.77 6.16
N LYS A 126 -6.98 -0.72 5.52
CA LYS A 126 -6.72 -0.09 4.24
C LYS A 126 -5.90 -1.04 3.38
N TYR A 127 -6.01 -0.86 2.07
CA TYR A 127 -5.37 -1.75 1.13
C TYR A 127 -4.98 -1.01 -0.15
N SER A 128 -4.03 -1.62 -0.85
CA SER A 128 -3.64 -1.25 -2.21
C SER A 128 -3.49 -2.52 -3.05
N VAL A 129 -4.17 -2.59 -4.19
CA VAL A 129 -4.08 -3.70 -5.14
C VAL A 129 -3.64 -3.16 -6.50
N LEU A 130 -2.54 -3.70 -7.03
CA LEU A 130 -2.10 -3.44 -8.40
C LEU A 130 -2.67 -4.52 -9.31
N TRP A 131 -3.64 -4.14 -10.13
CA TRP A 131 -4.26 -4.98 -11.14
C TRP A 131 -3.49 -4.93 -12.45
N LYS A 132 -3.13 -6.09 -13.00
CA LYS A 132 -2.66 -6.21 -14.38
C LYS A 132 -3.86 -6.38 -15.29
N LYS A 133 -4.04 -5.46 -16.24
CA LYS A 133 -5.09 -5.57 -17.25
C LYS A 133 -4.80 -6.77 -18.15
N SER A 134 -5.86 -7.50 -18.51
CA SER A 134 -5.74 -8.52 -19.54
C SER A 134 -5.52 -7.87 -20.92
N SER A 135 -4.67 -8.48 -21.74
CA SER A 135 -4.54 -8.11 -23.16
C SER A 135 -5.83 -8.41 -23.95
N ASN A 136 -6.60 -9.42 -23.51
CA ASN A 136 -7.95 -9.70 -23.97
C ASN A 136 -8.96 -9.08 -23.00
N ARG A 137 -9.64 -8.01 -23.41
CA ARG A 137 -10.60 -7.27 -22.57
C ARG A 137 -11.78 -8.11 -22.06
N SER A 138 -12.05 -9.26 -22.67
CA SER A 138 -13.08 -10.20 -22.22
C SER A 138 -12.66 -11.07 -21.03
N LEU A 139 -11.36 -11.09 -20.69
CA LEU A 139 -10.86 -11.75 -19.49
C LEU A 139 -10.71 -10.74 -18.34
N PRO A 140 -11.00 -11.14 -17.08
CA PRO A 140 -10.82 -10.27 -15.94
C PRO A 140 -9.33 -9.93 -15.71
N PRO A 141 -9.03 -8.79 -15.06
CA PRO A 141 -7.68 -8.48 -14.64
C PRO A 141 -7.18 -9.47 -13.57
N THR A 142 -5.87 -9.63 -13.48
CA THR A 142 -5.20 -10.44 -12.45
C THR A 142 -4.47 -9.55 -11.45
N ILE A 143 -4.30 -10.00 -10.22
CA ILE A 143 -3.55 -9.24 -9.21
C ILE A 143 -2.05 -9.39 -9.48
N ALA A 144 -1.36 -8.29 -9.73
CA ALA A 144 0.10 -8.25 -9.82
C ALA A 144 0.73 -8.07 -8.43
N ALA A 145 0.12 -7.25 -7.59
CA ALA A 145 0.53 -7.11 -6.20
C ALA A 145 -0.62 -6.66 -5.29
N GLU A 146 -0.53 -7.01 -4.01
CA GLU A 146 -1.47 -6.56 -2.99
C GLU A 146 -0.76 -6.37 -1.65
N ILE A 147 -1.14 -5.30 -0.96
CA ILE A 147 -0.72 -4.96 0.40
C ILE A 147 -1.96 -4.47 1.17
N TRP A 148 -2.13 -4.91 2.42
CA TRP A 148 -3.24 -4.49 3.26
C TRP A 148 -2.84 -4.52 4.74
N GLY A 149 -3.41 -3.63 5.55
CA GLY A 149 -3.10 -3.52 6.98
C GLY A 149 -4.12 -2.65 7.69
N SER A 150 -4.07 -2.62 9.02
CA SER A 150 -5.06 -1.94 9.84
C SER A 150 -4.96 -0.42 9.78
N ALA A 151 -6.11 0.23 9.94
CA ALA A 151 -6.23 1.68 10.04
C ALA A 151 -6.10 2.18 11.49
N SER A 152 -6.00 1.27 12.46
CA SER A 152 -5.83 1.57 13.89
C SER A 152 -5.07 0.46 14.59
N TYR A 153 -4.41 0.78 15.69
CA TYR A 153 -3.73 -0.22 16.51
C TYR A 153 -4.68 -1.33 16.99
N PHE A 154 -4.19 -2.56 17.01
CA PHE A 154 -4.82 -3.71 17.66
C PHE A 154 -3.75 -4.62 18.24
N ASP A 155 -4.14 -5.51 19.14
CA ASP A 155 -3.26 -6.54 19.71
C ASP A 155 -3.28 -7.77 18.80
N ASP A 156 -2.10 -8.22 18.35
CA ASP A 156 -1.87 -9.34 17.42
C ASP A 156 -2.60 -10.62 17.82
N LYS A 157 -2.90 -10.82 19.12
CA LYS A 157 -3.68 -11.98 19.55
C LYS A 157 -5.04 -12.05 18.87
N ASN A 158 -5.63 -10.89 18.49
CA ASN A 158 -6.97 -10.83 17.92
C ASN A 158 -7.05 -11.25 16.44
N ILE A 159 -5.92 -11.58 15.81
CA ILE A 159 -5.86 -12.09 14.44
C ILE A 159 -5.19 -13.48 14.41
N PRO A 160 -5.40 -14.28 13.34
CA PRO A 160 -4.65 -15.52 13.14
C PRO A 160 -3.15 -15.31 13.19
N ASN A 161 -2.43 -16.17 13.92
CA ASN A 161 -0.98 -16.18 13.90
C ASN A 161 -0.49 -16.94 12.66
N ILE A 162 0.25 -16.27 11.79
CA ILE A 162 0.70 -16.84 10.53
C ILE A 162 2.13 -17.36 10.68
N ASP A 163 2.32 -18.66 10.45
CA ASP A 163 3.65 -19.25 10.36
C ASP A 163 4.27 -18.92 9.01
N ASP A 164 5.26 -18.05 9.06
CA ASP A 164 6.02 -17.67 7.89
C ASP A 164 7.23 -18.56 7.64
N THR A 165 7.62 -19.50 8.49
CA THR A 165 8.95 -20.17 8.45
C THR A 165 9.34 -20.68 7.06
N ALA A 166 8.39 -21.23 6.30
CA ALA A 166 8.60 -21.75 4.95
C ALA A 166 8.74 -20.66 3.85
N VAL A 167 8.39 -19.42 4.14
CA VAL A 167 8.50 -18.28 3.21
C VAL A 167 9.99 -17.92 3.07
N PRO A 168 10.53 -17.81 1.85
CA PRO A 168 11.91 -17.39 1.68
C PRO A 168 12.10 -15.92 2.10
N PRO A 169 13.30 -15.53 2.56
CA PRO A 169 13.61 -14.12 2.77
C PRO A 169 13.44 -13.31 1.47
N THR A 170 12.93 -12.09 1.60
CA THR A 170 12.84 -11.14 0.49
C THR A 170 14.24 -10.83 -0.04
N LYS A 171 14.41 -10.91 -1.37
CA LYS A 171 15.68 -10.63 -2.03
C LYS A 171 15.71 -9.21 -2.55
N GLU A 172 16.88 -8.57 -2.48
CA GLU A 172 17.09 -7.26 -3.10
C GLU A 172 17.09 -7.38 -4.63
N TYR A 173 16.37 -6.47 -5.27
CA TYR A 173 16.39 -6.21 -6.70
C TYR A 173 17.67 -5.45 -7.07
N ILE A 174 18.38 -5.92 -8.09
CA ILE A 174 19.58 -5.26 -8.59
C ILE A 174 19.15 -4.23 -9.65
N PRO A 175 19.39 -2.91 -9.45
CA PRO A 175 19.11 -1.91 -10.45
C PRO A 175 19.88 -2.17 -11.75
N THR A 176 19.18 -2.05 -12.88
CA THR A 176 19.72 -2.37 -14.21
C THR A 176 19.68 -1.19 -15.17
N ASP A 177 18.96 -0.13 -14.83
CA ASP A 177 18.80 1.05 -15.68
C ASP A 177 18.80 2.35 -14.87
N LYS A 178 18.78 3.49 -15.58
CA LYS A 178 18.80 4.82 -14.98
C LYS A 178 17.62 5.08 -14.03
N LEU A 179 16.43 4.59 -14.35
CA LEU A 179 15.23 4.85 -13.54
C LEU A 179 15.27 4.05 -12.24
N THR A 180 15.71 2.80 -12.28
CA THR A 180 15.87 1.94 -11.10
C THR A 180 17.03 2.38 -10.22
N LEU A 181 18.08 2.97 -10.81
CA LEU A 181 19.12 3.67 -10.06
C LEU A 181 18.58 4.92 -9.37
N GLU A 182 17.74 5.73 -10.05
CA GLU A 182 17.07 6.90 -9.46
C GLU A 182 16.18 6.48 -8.26
N VAL A 183 15.43 5.38 -8.36
CA VAL A 183 14.66 4.82 -7.23
C VAL A 183 15.58 4.46 -6.06
N LYS A 184 16.72 3.80 -6.32
CA LYS A 184 17.70 3.46 -5.27
C LYS A 184 18.27 4.72 -4.60
N GLU A 185 18.56 5.77 -5.37
CA GLU A 185 18.99 7.06 -4.84
C GLU A 185 17.92 7.72 -3.96
N ARG A 186 16.64 7.67 -4.37
CA ARG A 186 15.51 8.15 -3.54
C ARG A 186 15.41 7.37 -2.23
N ASN A 187 15.51 6.04 -2.28
CA ASN A 187 15.47 5.21 -1.07
C ASN A 187 16.64 5.50 -0.13
N ASN A 188 17.86 5.71 -0.66
CA ASN A 188 19.00 6.14 0.15
C ASN A 188 18.75 7.50 0.81
N ARG A 189 18.12 8.44 0.09
CA ARG A 189 17.78 9.74 0.68
C ARG A 189 16.74 9.61 1.79
N ILE A 190 15.68 8.80 1.59
CA ILE A 190 14.69 8.51 2.64
C ILE A 190 15.38 7.91 3.86
N LYS A 191 16.27 6.95 3.66
CA LYS A 191 17.05 6.31 4.72
C LYS A 191 17.80 7.35 5.57
N GLU A 192 18.51 8.28 4.94
CA GLU A 192 19.21 9.36 5.63
C GLU A 192 18.26 10.26 6.43
N LEU A 193 17.13 10.65 5.83
CA LEU A 193 16.16 11.54 6.47
C LEU A 193 15.54 10.89 7.70
N VAL A 194 15.12 9.62 7.59
CA VAL A 194 14.57 8.83 8.70
C VAL A 194 15.62 8.64 9.80
N GLN A 195 16.85 8.27 9.42
CA GLN A 195 17.93 8.06 10.39
C GLN A 195 18.25 9.33 11.18
N ASN A 196 18.18 10.49 10.52
CA ASN A 196 18.42 11.80 11.12
C ASN A 196 17.17 12.45 11.72
N ARG A 197 16.02 11.75 11.74
CA ARG A 197 14.74 12.23 12.28
C ARG A 197 14.29 13.55 11.60
N GLN A 198 14.33 13.59 10.27
CA GLN A 198 14.06 14.78 9.43
C GLN A 198 12.72 14.69 8.69
N GLY A 199 11.64 14.44 9.42
CA GLY A 199 10.32 14.13 8.83
C GLY A 199 9.75 15.19 7.90
N ALA A 200 9.93 16.49 8.20
CA ALA A 200 9.46 17.55 7.32
C ALA A 200 10.15 17.55 5.95
N GLU A 201 11.43 17.17 5.90
CA GLU A 201 12.17 17.02 4.64
C GLU A 201 11.79 15.71 3.92
N HIS A 202 11.52 14.64 4.67
CA HIS A 202 11.01 13.39 4.10
C HIS A 202 9.66 13.61 3.41
N ALA A 203 8.74 14.36 4.04
CA ALA A 203 7.43 14.66 3.45
C ALA A 203 7.51 15.36 2.08
N LYS A 204 8.57 16.13 1.79
CA LYS A 204 8.78 16.78 0.48
C LYS A 204 9.08 15.80 -0.65
N MET A 205 9.36 14.54 -0.33
CA MET A 205 9.56 13.48 -1.34
C MET A 205 8.24 12.94 -1.91
N PHE A 206 7.10 13.41 -1.40
CA PHE A 206 5.78 13.06 -1.88
C PHE A 206 5.24 14.09 -2.88
N MET A 207 4.41 13.62 -3.80
CA MET A 207 3.61 14.49 -4.65
C MET A 207 2.61 15.29 -3.81
N PRO A 208 2.22 16.52 -4.22
CA PRO A 208 1.24 17.31 -3.47
C PRO A 208 -0.12 16.63 -3.28
N ASP A 209 -0.51 15.77 -4.24
CA ASP A 209 -1.74 14.97 -4.24
C ASP A 209 -1.51 13.52 -3.81
N ALA A 210 -0.41 13.23 -3.10
CA ALA A 210 -0.07 11.87 -2.70
C ALA A 210 -1.05 11.26 -1.68
N MET A 211 -1.06 9.93 -1.59
CA MET A 211 -1.70 9.22 -0.49
C MET A 211 -0.66 8.34 0.21
N TYR A 212 -0.59 8.44 1.53
CA TYR A 212 0.29 7.66 2.38
C TYR A 212 -0.52 6.77 3.33
N LEU A 213 -0.27 5.47 3.22
CA LEU A 213 -1.00 4.39 3.85
C LEU A 213 -0.05 3.64 4.81
N THR A 214 0.25 4.23 5.97
CA THR A 214 1.17 3.65 6.97
C THR A 214 0.48 2.86 8.08
N TYR A 215 1.17 1.90 8.69
CA TYR A 215 0.65 1.05 9.77
C TYR A 215 -0.15 1.80 10.85
N TYR A 216 -1.25 1.18 11.30
CA TYR A 216 -2.13 1.67 12.38
C TYR A 216 -2.65 3.10 12.26
N THR A 217 -2.65 3.64 11.05
CA THR A 217 -3.08 5.00 10.77
C THR A 217 -4.10 4.97 9.61
N PRO A 218 -5.16 5.80 9.65
CA PRO A 218 -5.99 6.04 8.48
C PRO A 218 -5.17 6.54 7.30
N ILE A 219 -5.78 6.59 6.11
CA ILE A 219 -5.10 7.11 4.92
C ILE A 219 -4.84 8.60 5.10
N LEU A 220 -3.58 9.01 4.92
CA LEU A 220 -3.16 10.41 4.92
C LEU A 220 -3.10 10.91 3.48
N SER A 221 -3.81 12.01 3.19
CA SER A 221 -3.99 12.51 1.83
C SER A 221 -3.44 13.93 1.66
N GLY A 222 -2.56 14.07 0.68
CA GLY A 222 -1.94 15.32 0.29
C GLY A 222 -0.86 15.81 1.24
N GLU A 223 -0.16 16.85 0.77
CA GLU A 223 1.02 17.41 1.43
C GLU A 223 0.81 17.75 2.91
N LYS A 224 -0.34 18.35 3.26
CA LYS A 224 -0.63 18.81 4.63
C LYS A 224 -0.65 17.65 5.63
N GLU A 225 -1.41 16.60 5.37
CA GLU A 225 -1.58 15.48 6.30
C GLU A 225 -0.30 14.65 6.39
N ILE A 226 0.36 14.43 5.25
CA ILE A 226 1.62 13.69 5.18
C ILE A 226 2.73 14.44 5.94
N THR A 227 2.85 15.76 5.74
CA THR A 227 3.85 16.58 6.44
C THR A 227 3.60 16.60 7.94
N ALA A 228 2.34 16.76 8.36
CA ALA A 228 1.98 16.74 9.78
C ALA A 228 2.36 15.40 10.43
N TYR A 229 2.05 14.28 9.76
CA TYR A 229 2.44 12.96 10.23
C TYR A 229 3.96 12.81 10.38
N PHE A 230 4.73 13.05 9.32
CA PHE A 230 6.17 12.82 9.38
C PHE A 230 6.88 13.76 10.35
N THR A 231 6.42 15.02 10.45
CA THR A 231 6.99 15.99 11.41
C THR A 231 6.83 15.50 12.86
N GLU A 232 5.68 14.92 13.20
CA GLU A 232 5.45 14.38 14.54
C GLU A 232 6.13 13.01 14.73
N HIS A 233 5.97 12.10 13.77
CA HIS A 233 6.51 10.74 13.82
C HIS A 233 8.05 10.72 13.89
N GLU A 234 8.69 11.61 13.14
CA GLU A 234 10.14 11.76 13.14
C GLU A 234 10.61 12.92 14.01
N LYS A 235 9.80 13.39 14.98
CA LYS A 235 10.22 14.46 15.88
C LYS A 235 11.44 14.02 16.73
N PRO A 236 12.50 14.85 16.82
CA PRO A 236 13.65 14.56 17.68
C PRO A 236 13.23 14.33 19.14
N GLY A 237 13.83 13.33 19.76
CA GLY A 237 13.53 12.91 21.13
C GLY A 237 14.56 11.89 21.63
N THR A 238 14.15 11.04 22.57
CA THR A 238 14.96 9.93 23.10
C THR A 238 15.09 8.79 22.09
N LEU A 239 14.08 8.60 21.22
CA LEU A 239 14.09 7.64 20.12
C LEU A 239 15.20 7.93 19.09
N ARG A 240 16.01 6.91 18.79
CA ARG A 240 17.10 6.91 17.82
C ARG A 240 16.95 5.74 16.86
N ILE A 241 17.33 5.97 15.61
CA ILE A 241 17.47 4.95 14.59
C ILE A 241 18.95 4.57 14.52
N GLU A 242 19.30 3.43 15.10
CA GLU A 242 20.68 2.94 15.17
C GLU A 242 21.15 2.43 13.81
N GLN A 243 20.28 1.64 13.15
CA GLN A 243 20.50 1.13 11.81
C GLN A 243 19.19 1.12 11.04
N ILE A 244 19.27 1.42 9.75
CA ILE A 244 18.15 1.30 8.83
C ILE A 244 18.63 0.81 7.47
N SER A 245 17.89 -0.15 6.90
CA SER A 245 17.96 -0.50 5.49
C SER A 245 16.61 -0.24 4.84
N ILE A 246 16.63 0.32 3.63
CA ILE A 246 15.46 0.44 2.75
C ILE A 246 15.93 -0.08 1.39
N GLN A 247 15.34 -1.18 0.95
CA GLN A 247 15.76 -1.92 -0.24
C GLN A 247 14.54 -2.20 -1.12
N THR A 248 14.77 -2.33 -2.42
CA THR A 248 13.75 -2.72 -3.38
C THR A 248 13.80 -4.22 -3.58
N SER A 249 12.66 -4.92 -3.60
CA SER A 249 12.56 -6.35 -3.89
C SER A 249 12.16 -6.64 -5.34
N ASN A 250 11.37 -5.77 -5.95
CA ASN A 250 10.93 -5.88 -7.33
C ASN A 250 10.43 -4.53 -7.87
N ILE A 251 10.32 -4.41 -9.19
CA ILE A 251 9.86 -3.21 -9.91
C ILE A 251 8.94 -3.61 -11.06
N ILE A 252 7.83 -2.88 -11.23
CA ILE A 252 6.94 -2.95 -12.39
C ILE A 252 6.90 -1.59 -13.09
N TYR A 253 7.17 -1.59 -14.40
CA TYR A 253 7.00 -0.43 -15.27
C TYR A 253 5.56 -0.36 -15.76
N ALA A 254 4.76 0.47 -15.10
CA ALA A 254 3.35 0.67 -15.39
C ALA A 254 3.13 1.90 -16.28
N GLN A 255 3.89 2.01 -17.39
CA GLN A 255 3.86 3.07 -18.43
C GLN A 255 3.82 4.54 -17.95
N LYS A 256 2.76 4.95 -17.25
CA LYS A 256 2.54 6.25 -16.62
C LYS A 256 3.20 6.39 -15.23
N ALA A 257 3.69 5.30 -14.66
CA ALA A 257 4.37 5.28 -13.37
C ALA A 257 5.32 4.08 -13.27
N ILE A 258 6.17 4.09 -12.24
CA ILE A 258 6.92 2.92 -11.79
C ILE A 258 6.36 2.48 -10.44
N VAL A 259 6.12 1.19 -10.28
CA VAL A 259 5.67 0.59 -9.03
C VAL A 259 6.82 -0.21 -8.47
N GLU A 260 7.33 0.24 -7.33
CA GLU A 260 8.41 -0.39 -6.58
C GLU A 260 7.82 -1.14 -5.40
N PHE A 261 8.37 -2.32 -5.14
CA PHE A 261 8.08 -3.12 -3.95
C PHE A 261 9.25 -3.01 -3.01
N GLY A 262 9.10 -2.25 -1.93
CA GLY A 262 10.17 -1.99 -0.97
C GLY A 262 10.09 -2.91 0.25
N PHE A 263 11.21 -3.14 0.91
CA PHE A 263 11.29 -3.74 2.24
C PHE A 263 12.36 -3.04 3.08
N TYR A 264 12.15 -3.04 4.39
CA TYR A 264 13.02 -2.33 5.32
C TYR A 264 13.29 -3.12 6.59
N ASN A 265 14.40 -2.77 7.24
CA ASN A 265 14.80 -3.26 8.55
C ASN A 265 15.29 -2.07 9.36
N VAL A 266 14.76 -1.88 10.56
CA VAL A 266 15.05 -0.74 11.43
C VAL A 266 15.41 -1.24 12.82
N ASP A 267 16.64 -0.97 13.24
CA ASP A 267 17.06 -1.11 14.63
C ASP A 267 16.88 0.24 15.32
N TRP A 268 16.08 0.26 16.37
CA TRP A 268 15.76 1.48 17.12
C TRP A 268 16.11 1.34 18.60
N ARG A 269 16.34 2.48 19.23
CA ARG A 269 16.54 2.61 20.67
C ARG A 269 15.76 3.79 21.20
N ASP A 270 15.09 3.62 22.33
CA ASP A 270 14.40 4.67 23.06
C ASP A 270 14.75 4.52 24.55
N ASP A 271 15.71 5.32 25.02
CA ASP A 271 16.39 5.16 26.30
C ASP A 271 16.97 3.72 26.47
N GLU A 272 16.46 2.97 27.45
CA GLU A 272 16.88 1.58 27.72
C GLU A 272 16.18 0.57 26.80
N LYS A 273 15.06 0.96 26.17
CA LYS A 273 14.30 0.09 25.25
C LYS A 273 14.97 0.08 23.89
N ASN A 274 14.94 -1.07 23.23
CA ASN A 274 15.42 -1.23 21.87
C ASN A 274 14.63 -2.33 21.19
N GLY A 275 14.67 -2.34 19.86
CA GLY A 275 14.01 -3.36 19.07
C GLY A 275 14.45 -3.35 17.63
N ASN A 276 14.01 -4.38 16.92
CA ASN A 276 14.15 -4.51 15.49
C ASN A 276 12.75 -4.58 14.87
N VAL A 277 12.52 -3.80 13.83
CA VAL A 277 11.26 -3.79 13.08
C VAL A 277 11.56 -4.03 11.61
N LYS A 278 10.80 -4.95 11.02
CA LYS A 278 10.84 -5.24 9.58
C LYS A 278 9.52 -4.86 8.96
N GLY A 279 9.57 -4.61 7.65
CA GLY A 279 8.35 -4.41 6.92
C GLY A 279 8.57 -4.22 5.44
N LYS A 280 7.49 -3.85 4.77
CA LYS A 280 7.34 -3.91 3.33
C LYS A 280 6.39 -2.83 2.82
N SER A 281 6.48 -2.54 1.52
CA SER A 281 5.74 -1.44 0.91
C SER A 281 5.43 -1.66 -0.57
N ILE A 282 4.34 -1.03 -1.01
CA ILE A 282 4.11 -0.71 -2.42
C ILE A 282 4.29 0.80 -2.57
N ASN A 283 5.22 1.20 -3.43
CA ASN A 283 5.56 2.60 -3.71
C ASN A 283 5.31 2.88 -5.19
N VAL A 284 4.36 3.76 -5.50
CA VAL A 284 4.10 4.23 -6.85
C VAL A 284 4.79 5.57 -7.01
N TRP A 285 5.79 5.62 -7.90
CA TRP A 285 6.54 6.81 -8.18
C TRP A 285 6.13 7.44 -9.52
N LYS A 286 6.06 8.77 -9.54
CA LYS A 286 5.82 9.57 -10.76
C LYS A 286 6.81 10.71 -10.85
N LYS A 287 7.10 11.13 -12.07
CA LYS A 287 7.86 12.36 -12.30
C LYS A 287 6.94 13.57 -12.20
N ASN A 288 7.34 14.58 -11.46
CA ASN A 288 6.66 15.88 -11.46
C ASN A 288 6.99 16.66 -12.76
N SER A 289 6.48 17.89 -12.87
CA SER A 289 6.72 18.76 -14.04
C SER A 289 8.19 19.10 -14.26
N ASN A 290 9.02 19.00 -13.22
CA ASN A 290 10.47 19.26 -13.28
C ASN A 290 11.27 17.98 -13.60
N GLY A 291 10.60 16.85 -13.83
CA GLY A 291 11.24 15.56 -14.11
C GLY A 291 11.74 14.81 -12.86
N GLU A 292 11.44 15.32 -11.67
CA GLU A 292 11.85 14.74 -10.40
C GLU A 292 10.93 13.58 -10.00
N LEU A 293 11.52 12.43 -9.67
CA LEU A 293 10.78 11.26 -9.21
C LEU A 293 10.32 11.42 -7.75
N LEU A 294 9.01 11.47 -7.53
CA LEU A 294 8.36 11.63 -6.22
C LEU A 294 7.35 10.51 -5.94
N LEU A 295 7.10 10.26 -4.65
CA LEU A 295 6.10 9.30 -4.19
C LEU A 295 4.70 9.82 -4.49
N PHE A 296 3.99 9.14 -5.37
CA PHE A 296 2.60 9.45 -5.71
C PHE A 296 1.63 8.68 -4.81
N ARG A 297 1.86 7.38 -4.59
CA ARG A 297 1.10 6.58 -3.63
C ARG A 297 2.07 5.68 -2.89
N GLN A 298 1.88 5.52 -1.59
CA GLN A 298 2.70 4.61 -0.81
C GLN A 298 1.84 3.92 0.25
N MET A 299 1.97 2.59 0.33
CA MET A 299 1.48 1.81 1.47
C MET A 299 2.63 1.08 2.12
N VAL A 300 2.70 1.12 3.45
CA VAL A 300 3.77 0.54 4.27
C VAL A 300 3.15 -0.24 5.42
N ASN A 301 3.62 -1.46 5.63
CA ASN A 301 3.21 -2.33 6.73
C ASN A 301 4.43 -2.93 7.44
N HIS A 302 4.20 -3.40 8.66
CA HIS A 302 5.12 -4.28 9.35
C HIS A 302 4.99 -5.73 8.85
N ASP A 303 6.10 -6.46 8.98
CA ASP A 303 6.14 -7.93 8.89
C ASP A 303 5.63 -8.58 10.17
#